data_AF-A0AAD2FR48-F1
#
_entry.id   AF-A0AAD2FR48-F1
#
_cell.length_a   1.000
_cell.length_b   1.000
_cell.length_c   1.000
_cell.angle_alpha   90.00
_cell.angle_beta   90.00
_cell.angle_gamma   90.00
#
_symmetry.space_group_name_H-M   'P 1'
#
loop_
_entity.id
_entity.type
_entity.pdbx_description
1 polymer ?
#
loop_
_entity_poly.entity_id
_entity_poly.type
_entity_poly.pdbx_seq_one_letter_code
_entity_poly.pdbx_strand_id
1 'polypeptide(L)'
;MIRPNAARGNHGITSVAESRSPSARSNLPRRAVRRTKMTTARFSFLAAALVVVIVCLGFVSIYSMLYVTSGMDKPPPNRHFAQVPPTKAKEWIEQVRNQFLHRYGHDYAETLLQKGVQSFGSLDATAVRMVEAAQENRPFVIAFSGYSITVGRGNFFNQSFPFVLEQVLEEPMRNILGIPLVVRNAAIGGIPSFPYGFCLEHFLGADPDVIGWDYSMNEGPRDSSVLEAFIRQATQQLRKRPMLIMLDRNVQRTSLLEKYTSSGYLQDAIAVSKKEVIDDKVFQQNPISEGFQDWDEFGAPRQCPGRGSWHPKRQEHNMIGWLMAMHFLKALERAYELQQSNMQGDSPVQSKNSDNSVAYGKPLSPKVAENDRRVMEVLYGHKKDNGEYTVGDLSCRTSFLPATDNSKVLPSLTVSGFVEGDLDIMIDRTDDHYKEGWVLDVSKVERDTKRKVEQCGGLGYIDMKIALYGIPDSGKLRLWLPYEGSATYDENNAKKWFENIIICEANEKRSDKACKLNRDLTVAVGGEEVSDIQQIKGAAEYLKRQTCVSVAIPGNAKVTPLGSVRSTDGRPLSLSDKEKFGRNDNDMGLIVDLTAKSTVTRQDGACCISHVVWEQYS
;
A
#
# COMPACT_ATOMS: atom_id res chain seq x y z
N MET A 1 -16.14 -31.67 -14.22
CA MET A 1 -15.65 -33.06 -14.13
C MET A 1 -14.34 -33.15 -14.89
N ILE A 2 -13.47 -34.10 -14.50
CA ILE A 2 -12.14 -34.48 -15.03
C ILE A 2 -10.99 -34.14 -14.05
N ARG A 3 -10.50 -35.20 -13.41
CA ARG A 3 -9.24 -35.31 -12.63
C ARG A 3 -8.05 -35.49 -13.59
N PRO A 4 -6.81 -35.38 -13.08
CA PRO A 4 -5.76 -36.29 -13.54
C PRO A 4 -5.14 -37.11 -12.40
N ASN A 5 -4.82 -38.35 -12.77
CA ASN A 5 -4.19 -39.40 -11.98
C ASN A 5 -2.70 -39.15 -11.79
N ALA A 6 -2.20 -39.59 -10.64
CA ALA A 6 -0.78 -39.80 -10.36
C ALA A 6 -0.33 -41.15 -10.93
N ALA A 7 0.79 -41.16 -11.66
CA ALA A 7 1.49 -42.36 -12.05
C ALA A 7 2.81 -42.46 -11.26
N ARG A 8 3.00 -43.61 -10.61
CA ARG A 8 4.23 -44.07 -9.97
C ARG A 8 5.26 -44.43 -11.03
N GLY A 9 6.52 -44.11 -10.78
CA GLY A 9 7.67 -44.64 -11.49
C GLY A 9 8.79 -44.98 -10.51
N ASN A 10 8.95 -46.27 -10.25
CA ASN A 10 10.07 -46.87 -9.54
C ASN A 10 11.24 -47.02 -10.53
N HIS A 11 12.44 -46.56 -10.18
CA HIS A 11 13.69 -47.17 -10.62
C HIS A 11 14.77 -46.92 -9.56
N GLY A 12 15.21 -48.00 -8.93
CA GLY A 12 16.54 -48.06 -8.33
C GLY A 12 17.56 -48.49 -9.39
N ILE A 13 18.82 -48.10 -9.20
CA ILE A 13 20.02 -48.91 -9.40
C ILE A 13 21.19 -48.22 -8.67
N THR A 14 21.99 -49.10 -8.09
CA THR A 14 23.20 -49.01 -7.27
C THR A 14 24.44 -48.41 -7.93
N SER A 15 25.32 -47.83 -7.10
CA SER A 15 26.80 -47.95 -7.04
C SER A 15 27.37 -46.63 -6.46
N VAL A 16 28.52 -46.50 -5.82
CA VAL A 16 29.63 -47.32 -5.29
C VAL A 16 30.39 -46.36 -4.36
N ALA A 17 31.05 -46.90 -3.33
CA ALA A 17 31.92 -46.15 -2.42
C ALA A 17 33.33 -45.96 -3.00
N GLU A 18 33.96 -44.81 -2.74
CA GLU A 18 35.42 -44.59 -2.69
C GLU A 18 35.65 -43.21 -2.07
N SER A 19 36.25 -43.07 -0.89
CA SER A 19 37.66 -43.16 -0.49
C SER A 19 38.31 -41.78 -0.35
N ARG A 20 39.27 -41.69 0.58
CA ARG A 20 39.72 -40.47 1.28
C ARG A 20 40.95 -39.82 0.62
N SER A 21 41.12 -38.52 0.93
CA SER A 21 42.38 -37.77 1.20
C SER A 21 43.33 -37.39 0.04
N PRO A 22 44.29 -36.44 0.21
CA PRO A 22 44.38 -35.27 1.12
C PRO A 22 44.89 -33.95 0.46
N SER A 23 44.77 -32.86 1.23
CA SER A 23 45.63 -31.66 1.31
C SER A 23 46.57 -31.27 0.16
N ALA A 24 46.34 -30.09 -0.43
CA ALA A 24 47.37 -29.30 -1.10
C ALA A 24 47.52 -27.93 -0.42
N ARG A 25 48.65 -27.74 0.27
CA ARG A 25 49.14 -26.44 0.75
C ARG A 25 49.65 -25.64 -0.44
N SER A 26 49.07 -24.47 -0.70
CA SER A 26 49.64 -23.49 -1.62
C SER A 26 50.59 -22.56 -0.88
N ASN A 27 51.88 -22.65 -1.22
CA ASN A 27 52.90 -21.68 -0.84
C ASN A 27 52.77 -20.44 -1.74
N LEU A 28 52.36 -19.31 -1.16
CA LEU A 28 52.43 -17.99 -1.80
C LEU A 28 53.84 -17.40 -1.64
N PRO A 29 54.45 -16.83 -2.69
CA PRO A 29 55.74 -16.17 -2.59
C PRO A 29 55.61 -14.79 -1.95
N ARG A 30 56.48 -14.50 -0.98
CA ARG A 30 56.68 -13.16 -0.40
C ARG A 30 57.09 -12.18 -1.51
N ARG A 31 56.19 -11.28 -1.90
CA ARG A 31 56.51 -10.11 -2.74
C ARG A 31 57.18 -9.04 -1.89
N ALA A 32 58.38 -8.65 -2.30
CA ALA A 32 59.12 -7.53 -1.74
C ALA A 32 58.36 -6.20 -1.94
N VAL A 33 58.24 -5.42 -0.87
CA VAL A 33 57.66 -4.08 -0.85
C VAL A 33 58.61 -3.13 -1.59
N ARG A 34 58.24 -2.77 -2.82
CA ARG A 34 58.93 -1.74 -3.61
C ARG A 34 58.32 -0.39 -3.26
N ARG A 35 59.03 0.43 -2.47
CA ARG A 35 58.70 1.85 -2.24
C ARG A 35 58.76 2.58 -3.59
N THR A 36 57.60 2.80 -4.21
CA THR A 36 57.47 3.72 -5.35
C THR A 36 57.37 5.14 -4.82
N LYS A 37 58.34 5.98 -5.19
CA LYS A 37 58.27 7.43 -4.99
C LYS A 37 57.00 7.94 -5.69
N MET A 38 56.13 8.60 -4.94
CA MET A 38 54.95 9.31 -5.49
C MET A 38 55.45 10.38 -6.44
N THR A 39 55.22 10.17 -7.74
CA THR A 39 55.40 11.20 -8.75
C THR A 39 54.26 12.20 -8.66
N THR A 40 54.60 13.48 -8.87
CA THR A 40 53.73 14.67 -8.86
C THR A 40 52.43 14.51 -9.65
N ALA A 41 52.37 13.60 -10.63
CA ALA A 41 51.16 13.29 -11.41
C ALA A 41 49.97 12.75 -10.57
N ARG A 42 50.22 12.02 -9.47
CA ARG A 42 49.12 11.51 -8.61
C ARG A 42 48.50 12.62 -7.76
N PHE A 43 49.24 13.68 -7.46
CA PHE A 43 48.72 14.80 -6.69
C PHE A 43 47.76 15.64 -7.52
N SER A 44 48.06 15.86 -8.80
CA SER A 44 47.15 16.56 -9.73
C SER A 44 45.85 15.78 -9.97
N PHE A 45 45.91 14.45 -10.04
CA PHE A 45 44.70 13.62 -10.22
C PHE A 45 43.81 13.64 -8.98
N LEU A 46 44.40 13.56 -7.77
CA LEU A 46 43.64 13.69 -6.51
C LEU A 46 43.02 15.07 -6.33
N ALA A 47 43.73 16.14 -6.71
CA ALA A 47 43.20 17.49 -6.68
C ALA A 47 42.03 17.67 -7.66
N ALA A 48 42.13 17.15 -8.89
CA ALA A 48 41.04 17.19 -9.87
C ALA A 48 39.81 16.39 -9.41
N ALA A 49 40.01 15.19 -8.85
CA ALA A 49 38.93 14.39 -8.30
C ALA A 49 38.22 15.08 -7.12
N LEU A 50 38.98 15.75 -6.24
CA LEU A 50 38.43 16.52 -5.12
C LEU A 50 37.58 17.70 -5.62
N VAL A 51 38.03 18.41 -6.66
CA VAL A 51 37.26 19.52 -7.26
C VAL A 51 35.96 19.01 -7.88
N VAL A 52 35.96 17.86 -8.56
CA VAL A 52 34.73 17.26 -9.12
C VAL A 52 33.75 16.89 -8.00
N VAL A 53 34.23 16.29 -6.90
CA VAL A 53 33.38 15.95 -5.75
C VAL A 53 32.79 17.21 -5.11
N ILE A 54 33.58 18.27 -4.93
CA ILE A 54 33.09 19.55 -4.38
C ILE A 54 32.04 20.18 -5.30
N VAL A 55 32.24 20.16 -6.62
CA VAL A 55 31.27 20.67 -7.60
C VAL A 55 29.99 19.84 -7.58
N CYS A 56 30.09 18.50 -7.55
CA CYS A 56 28.92 17.63 -7.45
C CYS A 56 28.15 17.83 -6.15
N LEU A 57 28.83 17.97 -5.00
CA LEU A 57 28.19 18.28 -3.72
C LEU A 57 27.55 19.67 -3.71
N GLY A 58 28.16 20.64 -4.40
CA GLY A 58 27.59 21.97 -4.63
C GLY A 58 26.31 21.91 -5.45
N PHE A 59 26.29 21.15 -6.56
CA PHE A 59 25.09 20.96 -7.37
C PHE A 59 24.00 20.18 -6.63
N VAL A 60 24.33 19.15 -5.85
CA VAL A 60 23.34 18.42 -5.03
C VAL A 60 22.79 19.30 -3.92
N SER A 61 23.60 20.16 -3.31
CA SER A 61 23.14 21.10 -2.27
C SER A 61 22.29 22.22 -2.87
N ILE A 62 22.66 22.78 -4.03
CA ILE A 62 21.85 23.77 -4.74
C ILE A 62 20.55 23.14 -5.24
N TYR A 63 20.59 21.91 -5.76
CA TYR A 63 19.40 21.19 -6.19
C TYR A 63 18.50 20.86 -5.00
N SER A 64 19.04 20.40 -3.87
CA SER A 64 18.26 20.15 -2.64
C SER A 64 17.71 21.44 -2.05
N MET A 65 18.48 22.54 -2.06
CA MET A 65 18.02 23.83 -1.58
C MET A 65 16.95 24.41 -2.50
N LEU A 66 17.06 24.26 -3.83
CA LEU A 66 16.03 24.66 -4.78
C LEU A 66 14.80 23.74 -4.71
N TYR A 67 14.94 22.44 -4.49
CA TYR A 67 13.82 21.50 -4.38
C TYR A 67 13.08 21.64 -3.04
N VAL A 68 13.81 21.90 -1.94
CA VAL A 68 13.23 22.15 -0.61
C VAL A 68 12.63 23.56 -0.50
N THR A 69 13.14 24.55 -1.23
CA THR A 69 12.54 25.91 -1.24
C THR A 69 11.49 26.14 -2.34
N SER A 70 11.39 25.25 -3.34
CA SER A 70 10.32 25.27 -4.34
C SER A 70 9.15 24.31 -4.01
N GLY A 71 9.28 23.52 -2.95
CA GLY A 71 8.19 22.76 -2.35
C GLY A 71 7.19 23.66 -1.62
N MET A 72 6.16 24.09 -2.34
CA MET A 72 4.77 24.19 -1.88
C MET A 72 4.35 25.14 -0.74
N ASP A 73 4.82 26.40 -0.64
CA ASP A 73 4.20 27.35 0.31
C ASP A 73 3.77 28.71 -0.24
N LYS A 74 3.94 28.96 -1.54
CA LYS A 74 3.24 30.07 -2.21
C LYS A 74 2.18 29.47 -3.12
N PRO A 75 0.87 29.63 -2.83
CA PRO A 75 -0.16 29.24 -3.77
C PRO A 75 0.18 29.92 -5.10
N PRO A 76 0.14 29.20 -6.23
CA PRO A 76 0.37 29.82 -7.52
C PRO A 76 -0.54 31.05 -7.63
N PRO A 77 -0.07 32.17 -8.20
CA PRO A 77 -0.90 33.37 -8.32
C PRO A 77 -2.24 32.95 -8.92
N ASN A 78 -3.34 33.41 -8.31
CA ASN A 78 -4.72 33.15 -8.71
C ASN A 78 -4.88 33.45 -10.20
N ARG A 79 -4.51 32.48 -11.04
CA ARG A 79 -4.80 32.51 -12.46
C ARG A 79 -6.27 32.17 -12.48
N HIS A 80 -7.09 33.19 -12.64
CA HIS A 80 -8.41 32.99 -13.21
C HIS A 80 -8.17 32.26 -14.54
N PHE A 81 -8.29 30.93 -14.51
CA PHE A 81 -8.17 30.12 -15.70
C PHE A 81 -9.25 30.63 -16.65
N ALA A 82 -8.80 31.22 -17.75
CA ALA A 82 -9.70 31.66 -18.80
C ALA A 82 -10.57 30.46 -19.16
N GLN A 83 -11.89 30.63 -19.03
CA GLN A 83 -12.82 29.54 -19.23
C GLN A 83 -12.60 28.92 -20.61
N VAL A 84 -12.45 27.60 -20.63
CA VAL A 84 -12.40 26.84 -21.86
C VAL A 84 -13.76 27.00 -22.54
N PRO A 85 -13.83 27.43 -23.81
CA PRO A 85 -15.09 27.47 -24.54
C PRO A 85 -15.75 26.08 -24.61
N PRO A 86 -17.08 25.96 -24.48
CA PRO A 86 -17.77 24.67 -24.50
C PRO A 86 -17.47 23.80 -25.73
N THR A 87 -17.28 24.44 -26.89
CA THR A 87 -16.89 23.75 -28.12
C THR A 87 -15.55 23.03 -27.99
N LYS A 88 -14.55 23.68 -27.37
CA LYS A 88 -13.21 23.12 -27.20
C LYS A 88 -13.17 22.00 -26.15
N ALA A 89 -13.92 22.15 -25.06
CA ALA A 89 -14.05 21.08 -24.07
C ALA A 89 -14.65 19.81 -24.71
N LYS A 90 -15.70 19.98 -25.51
CA LYS A 90 -16.34 18.89 -26.25
C LYS A 90 -15.39 18.25 -27.27
N GLU A 91 -14.58 19.04 -27.99
CA GLU A 91 -13.58 18.53 -28.92
C GLU A 91 -12.58 17.60 -28.24
N TRP A 92 -12.03 17.97 -27.08
CA TRP A 92 -11.12 17.12 -26.32
C TRP A 92 -11.78 15.81 -25.85
N ILE A 93 -13.02 15.88 -25.38
CA ILE A 93 -13.78 14.69 -24.96
C ILE A 93 -14.00 13.75 -26.15
N GLU A 94 -14.48 14.27 -27.28
CA GLU A 94 -14.71 13.48 -28.49
C GLU A 94 -13.41 12.90 -29.07
N GLN A 95 -12.30 13.63 -28.98
CA GLN A 95 -11.00 13.13 -29.38
C GLN A 95 -10.62 11.86 -28.61
N VAL A 96 -10.80 11.84 -27.29
CA VAL A 96 -10.49 10.66 -26.46
C VAL A 96 -11.46 9.50 -26.74
N ARG A 97 -12.76 9.79 -26.91
CA ARG A 97 -13.75 8.77 -27.33
C ARG A 97 -13.37 8.12 -28.67
N ASN A 98 -12.98 8.93 -29.65
CA ASN A 98 -12.55 8.44 -30.95
C ASN A 98 -11.28 7.59 -30.88
N GLN A 99 -10.33 7.92 -30.00
CA GLN A 99 -9.16 7.06 -29.76
C GLN A 99 -9.54 5.70 -29.19
N PHE A 100 -10.52 5.64 -28.28
CA PHE A 100 -11.04 4.39 -27.73
C PHE A 100 -11.74 3.56 -28.81
N LEU A 101 -12.64 4.18 -29.59
CA LEU A 101 -13.35 3.56 -30.71
C LEU A 101 -12.39 3.03 -31.78
N HIS A 102 -11.36 3.80 -32.13
CA HIS A 102 -10.34 3.38 -33.09
C HIS A 102 -9.56 2.16 -32.57
N ARG A 103 -9.14 2.19 -31.31
CA ARG A 103 -8.30 1.15 -30.70
C ARG A 103 -9.00 -0.19 -30.57
N TYR A 104 -10.27 -0.20 -30.17
CA TYR A 104 -11.02 -1.44 -29.92
C TYR A 104 -12.05 -1.76 -31.01
N GLY A 105 -12.10 -0.97 -32.08
CA GLY A 105 -13.08 -1.08 -33.16
C GLY A 105 -14.43 -0.46 -32.78
N HIS A 106 -15.00 0.36 -33.67
CA HIS A 106 -16.23 1.13 -33.39
C HIS A 106 -17.37 0.27 -32.84
N ASP A 107 -17.69 -0.84 -33.52
CA ASP A 107 -18.81 -1.70 -33.12
C ASP A 107 -18.57 -2.44 -31.79
N TYR A 108 -17.31 -2.74 -31.48
CA TYR A 108 -16.97 -3.57 -30.33
C TYR A 108 -16.66 -2.74 -29.07
N ALA A 109 -16.08 -1.55 -29.22
CA ALA A 109 -15.69 -0.67 -28.12
C ALA A 109 -16.88 -0.32 -27.20
N GLU A 110 -18.07 -0.04 -27.75
CA GLU A 110 -19.27 0.21 -26.95
C GLU A 110 -19.72 -1.02 -26.15
N THR A 111 -19.74 -2.19 -26.81
CA THR A 111 -20.05 -3.47 -26.15
C THR A 111 -19.04 -3.77 -25.05
N LEU A 112 -17.76 -3.50 -25.32
CA LEU A 112 -16.67 -3.68 -24.38
C LEU A 112 -16.83 -2.77 -23.17
N LEU A 113 -17.21 -1.50 -23.35
CA LEU A 113 -17.47 -0.57 -22.25
C LEU A 113 -18.69 -1.00 -21.43
N GLN A 114 -19.79 -1.35 -22.09
CA GLN A 114 -21.03 -1.79 -21.43
C GLN A 114 -20.84 -3.06 -20.59
N LYS A 115 -20.05 -4.03 -21.09
CA LYS A 115 -19.71 -5.24 -20.34
C LYS A 115 -18.57 -4.99 -19.35
N GLY A 116 -17.66 -4.10 -19.68
CA GLY A 116 -16.42 -3.84 -18.95
C GLY A 116 -16.63 -3.07 -17.66
N VAL A 117 -17.56 -2.12 -17.63
CA VAL A 117 -17.78 -1.23 -16.49
C VAL A 117 -19.23 -1.32 -16.01
N GLN A 118 -19.40 -1.52 -14.71
CA GLN A 118 -20.67 -1.40 -14.01
C GLN A 118 -20.57 -0.27 -13.00
N SER A 119 -21.42 0.75 -13.12
CA SER A 119 -21.48 1.88 -12.20
C SER A 119 -22.54 1.67 -11.11
N PHE A 120 -22.27 2.22 -9.92
CA PHE A 120 -23.14 2.20 -8.76
C PHE A 120 -23.24 3.62 -8.20
N GLY A 121 -24.40 4.01 -7.67
CA GLY A 121 -24.59 5.36 -7.13
C GLY A 121 -24.66 6.43 -8.23
N SER A 122 -24.11 7.62 -7.95
CA SER A 122 -24.29 8.80 -8.80
C SER A 122 -23.01 9.23 -9.52
N LEU A 123 -23.07 9.31 -10.85
CA LEU A 123 -22.00 9.93 -11.65
C LEU A 123 -21.78 11.40 -11.26
N ASP A 124 -22.83 12.09 -10.81
CA ASP A 124 -22.73 13.48 -10.36
C ASP A 124 -21.83 13.61 -9.11
N ALA A 125 -21.76 12.59 -8.26
CA ALA A 125 -20.84 12.62 -7.12
C ALA A 125 -19.37 12.60 -7.56
N THR A 126 -19.03 11.84 -8.60
CA THR A 126 -17.68 11.85 -9.18
C THR A 126 -17.38 13.21 -9.81
N ALA A 127 -18.34 13.74 -10.56
CA ALA A 127 -18.22 15.05 -11.21
C ALA A 127 -18.06 16.19 -10.20
N VAL A 128 -18.82 16.17 -9.10
CA VAL A 128 -18.70 17.16 -8.01
C VAL A 128 -17.30 17.14 -7.40
N ARG A 129 -16.71 15.96 -7.14
CA ARG A 129 -15.32 15.88 -6.63
C ARG A 129 -14.31 16.52 -7.59
N MET A 130 -14.51 16.37 -8.91
CA MET A 130 -13.66 17.04 -9.91
C MET A 130 -13.83 18.56 -9.88
N VAL A 131 -15.08 19.05 -9.74
CA VAL A 131 -15.37 20.49 -9.61
C VAL A 131 -14.77 21.05 -8.32
N GLU A 132 -14.91 20.35 -7.20
CA GLU A 132 -14.32 20.73 -5.90
C GLU A 132 -12.79 20.80 -5.99
N ALA A 133 -12.14 19.80 -6.60
CA ALA A 133 -10.70 19.84 -6.84
C ALA A 133 -10.26 21.05 -7.69
N ALA A 134 -11.04 21.41 -8.70
CA ALA A 134 -10.81 22.59 -9.53
C ALA A 134 -11.00 23.90 -8.78
N GLN A 135 -12.04 24.00 -7.94
CA GLN A 135 -12.31 25.17 -7.10
C GLN A 135 -11.22 25.37 -6.03
N GLU A 136 -10.71 24.28 -5.47
CA GLU A 136 -9.60 24.28 -4.50
C GLU A 136 -8.22 24.42 -5.17
N ASN A 137 -8.16 24.47 -6.51
CA ASN A 137 -6.93 24.54 -7.31
C ASN A 137 -5.90 23.48 -6.89
N ARG A 138 -6.36 22.25 -6.68
CA ARG A 138 -5.54 21.10 -6.30
C ARG A 138 -5.61 20.00 -7.35
N PRO A 139 -4.66 19.05 -7.35
CA PRO A 139 -4.79 17.86 -8.18
C PRO A 139 -6.07 17.07 -7.86
N PHE A 140 -6.63 16.46 -8.90
CA PHE A 140 -7.58 15.35 -8.73
C PHE A 140 -6.78 14.07 -8.56
N VAL A 141 -6.96 13.36 -7.45
CA VAL A 141 -6.09 12.25 -7.04
C VAL A 141 -6.84 10.92 -7.14
N ILE A 142 -6.30 9.99 -7.95
CA ILE A 142 -6.77 8.61 -8.04
C ILE A 142 -5.69 7.68 -7.48
N ALA A 143 -5.96 7.02 -6.36
CA ALA A 143 -4.99 6.17 -5.68
C ALA A 143 -5.41 4.69 -5.71
N PHE A 144 -4.58 3.82 -6.26
CA PHE A 144 -4.88 2.40 -6.38
C PHE A 144 -4.22 1.59 -5.27
N SER A 145 -5.05 0.92 -4.48
CA SER A 145 -4.64 -0.20 -3.64
C SER A 145 -4.93 -1.51 -4.35
N GLY A 146 -4.11 -2.52 -4.13
CA GLY A 146 -4.34 -3.81 -4.78
C GLY A 146 -3.17 -4.77 -4.70
N TYR A 147 -3.30 -5.83 -5.50
CA TYR A 147 -2.37 -6.95 -5.53
C TYR A 147 -1.39 -6.87 -6.71
N SER A 148 -0.83 -8.02 -7.11
CA SER A 148 0.13 -8.13 -8.22
C SER A 148 -0.41 -7.66 -9.57
N ILE A 149 -1.73 -7.72 -9.78
CA ILE A 149 -2.36 -7.19 -10.99
C ILE A 149 -2.22 -5.67 -11.01
N THR A 150 -2.68 -4.98 -9.97
CA THR A 150 -2.56 -3.52 -9.88
C THR A 150 -1.11 -3.04 -9.94
N VAL A 151 -0.14 -3.75 -9.32
CA VAL A 151 1.30 -3.45 -9.49
C VAL A 151 1.76 -3.50 -10.96
N GLY A 152 1.09 -4.29 -11.81
CA GLY A 152 1.49 -4.52 -13.20
C GLY A 152 2.51 -5.65 -13.37
N ARG A 153 2.48 -6.67 -12.50
CA ARG A 153 3.45 -7.78 -12.54
C ARG A 153 3.45 -8.47 -13.91
N GLY A 154 4.64 -8.54 -14.51
CA GLY A 154 4.85 -9.07 -15.86
C GLY A 154 4.93 -7.99 -16.95
N ASN A 155 4.71 -6.73 -16.61
CA ASN A 155 4.81 -5.58 -17.50
C ASN A 155 5.70 -4.51 -16.86
N PHE A 156 6.11 -3.48 -17.61
CA PHE A 156 6.73 -2.32 -16.98
C PHE A 156 5.72 -1.61 -16.07
N PHE A 157 6.19 -0.99 -14.98
CA PHE A 157 5.31 -0.34 -14.01
C PHE A 157 4.41 0.70 -14.66
N ASN A 158 4.95 1.53 -15.55
CA ASN A 158 4.23 2.53 -16.34
C ASN A 158 3.27 1.96 -17.40
N GLN A 159 3.23 0.63 -17.59
CA GLN A 159 2.26 -0.08 -18.44
C GLN A 159 1.13 -0.71 -17.61
N SER A 160 1.15 -0.57 -16.28
CA SER A 160 0.03 -1.00 -15.43
C SER A 160 -1.21 -0.16 -15.71
N PHE A 161 -2.39 -0.75 -15.51
CA PHE A 161 -3.66 -0.09 -15.82
C PHE A 161 -3.87 1.26 -15.10
N PRO A 162 -3.34 1.50 -13.87
CA PRO A 162 -3.37 2.83 -13.27
C PRO A 162 -2.69 3.90 -14.13
N PHE A 163 -1.53 3.62 -14.69
CA PHE A 163 -0.80 4.60 -15.50
C PHE A 163 -1.31 4.70 -16.93
N VAL A 164 -1.95 3.65 -17.46
CA VAL A 164 -2.73 3.78 -18.70
C VAL A 164 -3.89 4.75 -18.48
N LEU A 165 -4.62 4.62 -17.37
CA LEU A 165 -5.69 5.56 -17.01
C LEU A 165 -5.16 7.00 -16.93
N GLU A 166 -4.03 7.21 -16.26
CA GLU A 166 -3.37 8.52 -16.17
C GLU A 166 -3.07 9.09 -17.56
N GLN A 167 -2.39 8.32 -18.41
CA GLN A 167 -1.99 8.74 -19.76
C GLN A 167 -3.18 9.19 -20.62
N VAL A 168 -4.34 8.55 -20.47
CA VAL A 168 -5.53 8.87 -21.25
C VAL A 168 -6.24 10.15 -20.74
N LEU A 169 -6.22 10.38 -19.42
CA LEU A 169 -7.02 11.43 -18.79
C LEU A 169 -6.24 12.69 -18.43
N GLU A 170 -4.92 12.64 -18.31
CA GLU A 170 -4.11 13.77 -17.83
C GLU A 170 -4.33 15.02 -18.68
N GLU A 171 -4.25 14.88 -20.00
CA GLU A 171 -4.42 16.00 -20.92
C GLU A 171 -5.85 16.57 -20.88
N PRO A 172 -6.94 15.79 -21.03
CA PRO A 172 -8.30 16.29 -20.85
C PRO A 172 -8.54 16.98 -19.51
N MET A 173 -8.07 16.42 -18.40
CA MET A 173 -8.23 17.02 -17.06
C MET A 173 -7.56 18.39 -16.97
N ARG A 174 -6.30 18.46 -17.40
CA ARG A 174 -5.51 19.70 -17.43
C ARG A 174 -6.15 20.75 -18.33
N ASN A 175 -6.63 20.33 -19.49
CA ASN A 175 -7.12 21.22 -20.51
C ASN A 175 -8.55 21.72 -20.24
N ILE A 176 -9.43 20.89 -19.66
CA ILE A 176 -10.85 21.22 -19.43
C ILE A 176 -11.05 21.90 -18.07
N LEU A 177 -10.47 21.34 -17.00
CA LEU A 177 -10.68 21.83 -15.63
C LEU A 177 -9.51 22.67 -15.09
N GLY A 178 -8.39 22.73 -15.81
CA GLY A 178 -7.22 23.51 -15.38
C GLY A 178 -6.44 22.87 -14.23
N ILE A 179 -6.75 21.63 -13.84
CA ILE A 179 -6.10 20.92 -12.73
C ILE A 179 -5.30 19.71 -13.21
N PRO A 180 -4.19 19.36 -12.52
CA PRO A 180 -3.47 18.13 -12.81
C PRO A 180 -4.25 16.91 -12.34
N LEU A 181 -4.11 15.80 -13.08
CA LEU A 181 -4.43 14.47 -12.60
C LEU A 181 -3.19 13.88 -11.93
N VAL A 182 -3.36 13.25 -10.77
CA VAL A 182 -2.29 12.48 -10.12
C VAL A 182 -2.79 11.06 -9.91
N VAL A 183 -2.12 10.09 -10.52
CA VAL A 183 -2.38 8.67 -10.26
C VAL A 183 -1.29 8.09 -9.35
N ARG A 184 -1.71 7.49 -8.24
CA ARG A 184 -0.83 6.79 -7.30
C ARG A 184 -1.06 5.29 -7.42
N ASN A 185 -0.08 4.53 -7.86
CA ASN A 185 -0.14 3.07 -7.81
C ASN A 185 0.54 2.58 -6.54
N ALA A 186 -0.25 2.37 -5.49
CA ALA A 186 0.21 1.95 -4.17
C ALA A 186 0.08 0.44 -3.91
N ALA A 187 -0.28 -0.33 -4.94
CA ALA A 187 -0.45 -1.76 -4.82
C ALA A 187 0.84 -2.49 -4.43
N ILE A 188 0.68 -3.62 -3.75
CA ILE A 188 1.78 -4.46 -3.33
C ILE A 188 1.46 -5.90 -3.71
N GLY A 189 2.41 -6.59 -4.35
CA GLY A 189 2.22 -8.00 -4.68
C GLY A 189 2.19 -8.86 -3.41
N GLY A 190 1.25 -9.79 -3.29
CA GLY A 190 1.30 -10.75 -2.17
C GLY A 190 0.72 -10.26 -0.83
N ILE A 191 -0.20 -9.28 -0.83
CA ILE A 191 -0.94 -8.85 0.37
C ILE A 191 -2.48 -8.98 0.23
N PRO A 192 -3.24 -9.38 1.26
CA PRO A 192 -4.71 -9.21 1.30
C PRO A 192 -5.12 -7.76 1.57
N SER A 193 -6.42 -7.42 1.57
CA SER A 193 -6.87 -6.06 1.92
C SER A 193 -6.49 -5.66 3.34
N PHE A 194 -6.33 -6.59 4.29
CA PHE A 194 -5.89 -6.25 5.65
C PHE A 194 -4.59 -6.97 6.02
N PRO A 195 -3.55 -6.24 6.48
CA PRO A 195 -3.65 -4.95 7.17
C PRO A 195 -3.62 -3.69 6.30
N TYR A 196 -3.51 -3.78 4.97
CA TYR A 196 -3.38 -2.60 4.11
C TYR A 196 -4.49 -1.56 4.32
N GLY A 197 -5.74 -2.02 4.43
CA GLY A 197 -6.94 -1.22 4.66
C GLY A 197 -7.03 -0.58 6.05
N PHE A 198 -6.16 -0.97 6.98
CA PHE A 198 -5.98 -0.25 8.26
C PHE A 198 -5.02 0.94 8.13
N CYS A 199 -4.32 1.08 7.00
CA CYS A 199 -3.21 2.00 6.83
C CYS A 199 -3.38 2.82 5.55
N LEU A 200 -4.63 3.17 5.22
CA LEU A 200 -4.96 3.77 3.93
C LEU A 200 -4.23 5.09 3.71
N GLU A 201 -4.15 5.95 4.73
CA GLU A 201 -3.42 7.22 4.61
C GLU A 201 -1.93 7.04 4.33
N HIS A 202 -1.30 6.01 4.89
CA HIS A 202 0.13 5.72 4.65
C HIS A 202 0.39 5.36 3.19
N PHE A 203 -0.51 4.59 2.59
CA PHE A 203 -0.33 4.08 1.22
C PHE A 203 -0.92 5.00 0.14
N LEU A 204 -2.10 5.56 0.39
CA LEU A 204 -2.90 6.29 -0.60
C LEU A 204 -2.82 7.80 -0.41
N GLY A 205 -2.37 8.28 0.74
CA GLY A 205 -2.47 9.66 1.20
C GLY A 205 -3.81 9.93 1.88
N ALA A 206 -3.91 11.06 2.57
CA ALA A 206 -5.15 11.52 3.20
C ALA A 206 -6.10 12.24 2.21
N ASP A 207 -5.62 12.53 1.00
CA ASP A 207 -6.26 13.37 0.00
C ASP A 207 -6.82 12.69 -1.28
N PRO A 208 -6.95 11.35 -1.42
CA PRO A 208 -7.48 10.78 -2.65
C PRO A 208 -8.96 11.16 -2.85
N ASP A 209 -9.32 11.49 -4.09
CA ASP A 209 -10.72 11.69 -4.51
C ASP A 209 -11.36 10.37 -4.95
N VAL A 210 -10.52 9.43 -5.38
CA VAL A 210 -10.89 8.10 -5.85
C VAL A 210 -9.88 7.09 -5.33
N ILE A 211 -10.35 5.94 -4.88
CA ILE A 211 -9.50 4.82 -4.49
C ILE A 211 -9.83 3.54 -5.26
N GLY A 212 -8.79 2.78 -5.61
CA GLY A 212 -8.92 1.46 -6.22
C GLY A 212 -8.79 0.34 -5.20
N TRP A 213 -9.52 -0.75 -5.42
CA TRP A 213 -9.49 -2.00 -4.65
C TRP A 213 -9.35 -3.20 -5.61
N ASP A 214 -8.30 -4.00 -5.42
CA ASP A 214 -8.00 -5.20 -6.23
C ASP A 214 -7.38 -6.30 -5.36
N TYR A 215 -8.20 -6.94 -4.53
CA TYR A 215 -7.77 -8.01 -3.61
C TYR A 215 -8.58 -9.31 -3.79
N SER A 216 -9.46 -9.35 -4.78
CA SER A 216 -10.39 -10.47 -5.06
C SER A 216 -9.69 -11.82 -5.20
N MET A 217 -8.44 -11.83 -5.65
CA MET A 217 -7.63 -13.05 -5.81
C MET A 217 -7.30 -13.74 -4.48
N ASN A 218 -7.14 -12.99 -3.39
CA ASN A 218 -6.81 -13.53 -2.08
C ASN A 218 -8.03 -13.82 -1.23
N GLU A 219 -9.09 -13.04 -1.41
CA GLU A 219 -10.24 -13.02 -0.48
C GLU A 219 -11.37 -13.95 -0.90
N GLY A 220 -11.07 -14.90 -1.79
CA GLY A 220 -12.01 -15.92 -2.23
C GLY A 220 -13.16 -15.37 -3.09
N PRO A 221 -13.75 -16.18 -3.98
CA PRO A 221 -14.79 -15.71 -4.91
C PRO A 221 -16.20 -15.67 -4.28
N ARG A 222 -16.35 -15.89 -2.97
CA ARG A 222 -17.68 -15.96 -2.31
C ARG A 222 -17.72 -15.20 -0.99
N ASP A 223 -16.88 -14.17 -0.90
CA ASP A 223 -16.77 -13.36 0.29
C ASP A 223 -16.71 -11.87 -0.09
N SER A 224 -17.62 -11.10 0.49
CA SER A 224 -17.66 -9.64 0.40
C SER A 224 -17.35 -8.98 1.75
N SER A 225 -17.13 -9.75 2.82
CA SER A 225 -16.97 -9.26 4.18
C SER A 225 -15.72 -8.39 4.32
N VAL A 226 -14.63 -8.82 3.69
CA VAL A 226 -13.37 -8.08 3.72
C VAL A 226 -13.44 -6.80 2.87
N LEU A 227 -14.15 -6.82 1.73
CA LEU A 227 -14.47 -5.61 0.97
C LEU A 227 -15.35 -4.65 1.77
N GLU A 228 -16.34 -5.17 2.51
CA GLU A 228 -17.21 -4.37 3.36
C GLU A 228 -16.40 -3.64 4.45
N ALA A 229 -15.53 -4.37 5.15
CA ALA A 229 -14.62 -3.79 6.12
C ALA A 229 -13.72 -2.72 5.48
N PHE A 230 -13.17 -2.98 4.29
CA PHE A 230 -12.35 -2.00 3.56
C PHE A 230 -13.13 -0.72 3.25
N ILE A 231 -14.38 -0.83 2.77
CA ILE A 231 -15.23 0.32 2.46
C ILE A 231 -15.47 1.17 3.70
N ARG A 232 -15.86 0.55 4.82
CA ARG A 232 -16.11 1.22 6.09
C ARG A 232 -14.86 1.94 6.59
N GLN A 233 -13.70 1.30 6.49
CA GLN A 233 -12.43 1.90 6.86
C GLN A 233 -12.02 3.05 5.95
N ALA A 234 -12.18 2.91 4.63
CA ALA A 234 -11.89 3.97 3.69
C ALA A 234 -12.76 5.21 3.87
N THR A 235 -14.04 5.02 4.16
CA THR A 235 -14.99 6.13 4.36
C THR A 235 -14.89 6.79 5.73
N GLN A 236 -14.29 6.11 6.72
CA GLN A 236 -13.93 6.68 8.01
C GLN A 236 -12.55 7.38 7.97
N GLN A 237 -11.50 6.69 7.51
CA GLN A 237 -10.12 7.19 7.56
C GLN A 237 -9.87 8.30 6.52
N LEU A 238 -10.48 8.24 5.33
CA LEU A 238 -10.21 9.20 4.26
C LEU A 238 -11.29 10.27 4.25
N ARG A 239 -10.93 11.47 4.71
CA ARG A 239 -11.85 12.61 4.93
C ARG A 239 -12.72 12.97 3.72
N LYS A 240 -12.18 12.84 2.50
CA LYS A 240 -12.90 13.15 1.25
C LYS A 240 -13.95 12.11 0.84
N ARG A 241 -14.05 10.98 1.57
CA ARG A 241 -14.95 9.85 1.25
C ARG A 241 -14.86 9.48 -0.24
N PRO A 242 -13.69 8.98 -0.67
CA PRO A 242 -13.39 8.80 -2.07
C PRO A 242 -14.38 7.87 -2.77
N MET A 243 -14.55 8.07 -4.08
CA MET A 243 -15.20 7.09 -4.94
C MET A 243 -14.41 5.77 -4.91
N LEU A 244 -15.09 4.62 -4.98
CA LEU A 244 -14.43 3.31 -5.04
C LEU A 244 -14.40 2.72 -6.47
N ILE A 245 -13.22 2.28 -6.91
CA ILE A 245 -13.04 1.42 -8.08
C ILE A 245 -12.76 0.00 -7.60
N MET A 246 -13.54 -0.98 -8.01
CA MET A 246 -13.32 -2.40 -7.72
C MET A 246 -12.91 -3.16 -8.97
N LEU A 247 -11.73 -3.81 -8.98
CA LEU A 247 -11.29 -4.68 -10.06
C LEU A 247 -11.81 -6.12 -9.89
N ASP A 248 -13.14 -6.26 -9.89
CA ASP A 248 -13.85 -7.52 -9.78
C ASP A 248 -15.31 -7.31 -10.21
N ARG A 249 -15.97 -8.37 -10.67
CA ARG A 249 -17.42 -8.40 -10.94
C ARG A 249 -18.14 -9.55 -10.26
N ASN A 250 -17.55 -10.07 -9.18
CA ASN A 250 -18.22 -11.01 -8.33
C ASN A 250 -19.59 -10.49 -7.86
N VAL A 251 -20.65 -11.28 -8.06
CA VAL A 251 -22.04 -10.91 -7.77
C VAL A 251 -22.26 -10.46 -6.33
N GLN A 252 -21.56 -11.04 -5.36
CA GLN A 252 -21.74 -10.69 -3.95
C GLN A 252 -21.09 -9.35 -3.61
N ARG A 253 -19.93 -9.06 -4.22
CA ARG A 253 -19.24 -7.78 -4.06
C ARG A 253 -19.94 -6.66 -4.81
N THR A 254 -20.42 -6.90 -6.03
CA THR A 254 -21.23 -5.90 -6.76
C THR A 254 -22.57 -5.64 -6.05
N SER A 255 -23.21 -6.68 -5.49
CA SER A 255 -24.40 -6.48 -4.64
C SER A 255 -24.11 -5.69 -3.37
N LEU A 256 -22.92 -5.84 -2.78
CA LEU A 256 -22.49 -5.02 -1.65
C LEU A 256 -22.36 -3.54 -2.06
N LEU A 257 -21.69 -3.25 -3.19
CA LEU A 257 -21.55 -1.88 -3.69
C LEU A 257 -22.90 -1.22 -3.94
N GLU A 258 -23.83 -1.92 -4.59
CA GLU A 258 -25.20 -1.45 -4.82
C GLU A 258 -25.93 -1.10 -3.52
N LYS A 259 -25.80 -1.96 -2.49
CA LYS A 259 -26.43 -1.70 -1.18
C LYS A 259 -25.79 -0.52 -0.46
N TYR A 260 -24.47 -0.36 -0.53
CA TYR A 260 -23.75 0.73 0.11
C TYR A 260 -24.03 2.08 -0.55
N THR A 261 -24.15 2.11 -1.89
CA THR A 261 -24.52 3.33 -2.60
C THR A 261 -25.99 3.70 -2.40
N SER A 262 -26.90 2.73 -2.47
CA SER A 262 -28.33 2.98 -2.19
C SER A 262 -28.63 3.36 -0.74
N SER A 263 -27.79 2.94 0.22
CA SER A 263 -27.90 3.36 1.63
C SER A 263 -27.21 4.70 1.92
N GLY A 264 -26.51 5.28 0.94
CA GLY A 264 -25.77 6.54 1.10
C GLY A 264 -24.46 6.44 1.88
N TYR A 265 -23.98 5.23 2.21
CA TYR A 265 -22.67 5.01 2.85
C TYR A 265 -21.52 5.26 1.87
N LEU A 266 -21.74 4.95 0.59
CA LEU A 266 -20.91 5.38 -0.53
C LEU A 266 -21.75 6.28 -1.44
N GLN A 267 -21.14 7.28 -2.07
CA GLN A 267 -21.87 8.13 -3.03
C GLN A 267 -21.89 7.50 -4.42
N ASP A 268 -20.80 6.82 -4.76
CA ASP A 268 -20.51 6.31 -6.08
C ASP A 268 -19.41 5.24 -6.04
N ALA A 269 -19.50 4.31 -6.98
CA ALA A 269 -18.48 3.30 -7.21
C ALA A 269 -18.55 2.75 -8.65
N ILE A 270 -17.47 2.10 -9.10
CA ILE A 270 -17.50 1.26 -10.29
C ILE A 270 -16.90 -0.12 -10.02
N ALA A 271 -17.39 -1.12 -10.75
CA ALA A 271 -16.79 -2.43 -10.88
C ALA A 271 -16.26 -2.59 -12.31
N VAL A 272 -15.00 -2.99 -12.45
CA VAL A 272 -14.32 -3.11 -13.74
C VAL A 272 -13.94 -4.58 -13.97
N SER A 273 -14.32 -5.09 -15.14
CA SER A 273 -13.99 -6.44 -15.61
C SER A 273 -12.56 -6.51 -16.14
N LYS A 274 -12.02 -7.73 -16.18
CA LYS A 274 -10.77 -8.07 -16.87
C LYS A 274 -11.08 -8.77 -18.19
N LYS A 275 -10.23 -9.69 -18.66
CA LYS A 275 -10.41 -10.40 -19.94
C LYS A 275 -11.74 -11.12 -20.15
N GLU A 276 -12.51 -11.43 -19.09
CA GLU A 276 -13.78 -12.16 -19.19
C GLU A 276 -14.88 -11.45 -20.02
N VAL A 277 -14.71 -10.17 -20.35
CA VAL A 277 -15.65 -9.44 -21.22
C VAL A 277 -15.31 -9.52 -22.70
N ILE A 278 -14.18 -10.15 -23.05
CA ILE A 278 -13.71 -10.25 -24.42
C ILE A 278 -14.31 -11.47 -25.11
N ASP A 279 -14.93 -11.25 -26.28
CA ASP A 279 -15.37 -12.33 -27.17
C ASP A 279 -14.21 -12.74 -28.09
N ASP A 280 -13.87 -14.03 -28.14
CA ASP A 280 -12.78 -14.57 -28.97
C ASP A 280 -12.90 -14.19 -30.47
N LYS A 281 -14.10 -13.83 -30.94
CA LYS A 281 -14.32 -13.33 -32.30
C LYS A 281 -13.53 -12.06 -32.62
N VAL A 282 -13.15 -11.24 -31.64
CA VAL A 282 -12.35 -10.03 -31.90
C VAL A 282 -10.97 -10.36 -32.48
N PHE A 283 -10.42 -11.52 -32.13
CA PHE A 283 -9.13 -12.00 -32.63
C PHE A 283 -9.21 -12.63 -34.03
N GLN A 284 -10.41 -12.78 -34.59
CA GLN A 284 -10.65 -13.32 -35.93
C GLN A 284 -10.86 -12.21 -36.98
N GLN A 285 -10.89 -10.95 -36.56
CA GLN A 285 -11.05 -9.79 -37.44
C GLN A 285 -9.81 -9.59 -38.33
N ASN A 286 -10.01 -9.03 -39.53
CA ASN A 286 -8.91 -8.67 -40.43
C ASN A 286 -9.12 -7.27 -41.04
N PRO A 287 -8.33 -6.25 -40.65
CA PRO A 287 -7.27 -6.30 -39.64
C PRO A 287 -7.83 -6.43 -38.21
N ILE A 288 -7.06 -7.02 -37.30
CA ILE A 288 -7.35 -7.00 -35.86
C ILE A 288 -7.16 -5.57 -35.35
N SER A 289 -8.11 -5.03 -34.58
CA SER A 289 -8.00 -3.69 -33.99
C SER A 289 -6.78 -3.57 -33.08
N GLU A 290 -6.16 -2.38 -33.04
CA GLU A 290 -4.89 -2.11 -32.33
C GLU A 290 -4.87 -2.66 -30.88
N GLY A 291 -5.95 -2.45 -30.13
CA GLY A 291 -6.07 -2.86 -28.73
C GLY A 291 -6.10 -4.37 -28.50
N PHE A 292 -6.25 -5.17 -29.56
CA PHE A 292 -6.24 -6.64 -29.52
C PHE A 292 -4.99 -7.26 -30.17
N GLN A 293 -4.10 -6.44 -30.76
CA GLN A 293 -2.83 -6.91 -31.30
C GLN A 293 -1.85 -7.23 -30.17
N ASP A 294 -1.11 -8.33 -30.29
CA ASP A 294 -0.16 -8.80 -29.26
C ASP A 294 -0.81 -9.06 -27.89
N TRP A 295 -2.06 -9.53 -27.88
CA TRP A 295 -2.85 -9.72 -26.65
C TRP A 295 -2.17 -10.60 -25.60
N ASP A 296 -1.46 -11.64 -26.06
CA ASP A 296 -0.77 -12.61 -25.20
C ASP A 296 0.66 -12.18 -24.82
N GLU A 297 1.09 -10.97 -25.19
CA GLU A 297 2.44 -10.49 -24.92
C GLU A 297 2.55 -9.69 -23.62
N PHE A 298 3.43 -10.16 -22.75
CA PHE A 298 3.90 -9.40 -21.59
C PHE A 298 4.79 -8.24 -22.04
N GLY A 299 4.64 -7.09 -21.39
CA GLY A 299 5.52 -5.95 -21.62
C GLY A 299 6.95 -6.17 -21.11
N ALA A 300 7.14 -7.00 -20.07
CA ALA A 300 8.47 -7.28 -19.53
C ALA A 300 9.27 -8.27 -20.40
N PRO A 301 10.62 -8.12 -20.47
CA PRO A 301 11.51 -9.08 -21.12
C PRO A 301 11.31 -10.53 -20.67
N ARG A 302 11.61 -11.50 -21.55
CA ARG A 302 11.26 -12.90 -21.30
C ARG A 302 11.87 -13.50 -20.02
N GLN A 303 13.07 -13.06 -19.68
CA GLN A 303 13.84 -13.46 -18.51
C GLN A 303 13.38 -12.80 -17.19
N CYS A 304 12.56 -11.75 -17.26
CA CYS A 304 12.06 -11.08 -16.06
C CYS A 304 11.03 -11.94 -15.31
N PRO A 305 10.99 -11.86 -13.96
CA PRO A 305 9.96 -12.52 -13.17
C PRO A 305 8.58 -11.86 -13.35
N GLY A 306 7.54 -12.46 -12.76
CA GLY A 306 6.20 -11.87 -12.73
C GLY A 306 5.33 -12.15 -13.96
N ARG A 307 5.78 -12.97 -14.90
CA ARG A 307 5.04 -13.34 -16.14
C ARG A 307 4.12 -14.56 -15.94
N GLY A 308 3.43 -14.64 -14.80
CA GLY A 308 2.51 -15.74 -14.48
C GLY A 308 1.27 -15.70 -15.36
N SER A 309 0.73 -16.86 -15.77
CA SER A 309 -0.41 -16.94 -16.70
C SER A 309 -1.67 -16.23 -16.20
N TRP A 310 -1.82 -16.10 -14.88
CA TRP A 310 -2.91 -15.41 -14.19
C TRP A 310 -2.75 -13.89 -14.14
N HIS A 311 -1.57 -13.33 -14.46
CA HIS A 311 -1.39 -11.89 -14.56
C HIS A 311 -1.88 -11.36 -15.92
N PRO A 312 -2.51 -10.18 -15.94
CA PRO A 312 -2.80 -9.47 -17.18
C PRO A 312 -1.54 -9.16 -17.97
N LYS A 313 -1.66 -9.30 -19.28
CA LYS A 313 -0.62 -8.94 -20.25
C LYS A 313 -0.72 -7.45 -20.56
N ARG A 314 0.17 -6.95 -21.42
CA ARG A 314 0.26 -5.52 -21.73
C ARG A 314 -1.07 -4.97 -22.25
N GLN A 315 -1.72 -5.66 -23.20
CA GLN A 315 -2.97 -5.17 -23.77
C GLN A 315 -4.17 -5.31 -22.83
N GLU A 316 -4.18 -6.34 -21.97
CA GLU A 316 -5.22 -6.46 -20.96
C GLU A 316 -5.13 -5.31 -19.94
N HIS A 317 -3.93 -4.89 -19.53
CA HIS A 317 -3.75 -3.67 -18.74
C HIS A 317 -4.22 -2.42 -19.48
N ASN A 318 -3.92 -2.29 -20.77
CA ASN A 318 -4.38 -1.17 -21.58
C ASN A 318 -5.92 -1.11 -21.59
N MET A 319 -6.57 -2.25 -21.85
CA MET A 319 -8.02 -2.34 -21.85
C MET A 319 -8.64 -1.91 -20.52
N ILE A 320 -8.11 -2.42 -19.40
CA ILE A 320 -8.61 -2.06 -18.07
C ILE A 320 -8.47 -0.54 -17.83
N GLY A 321 -7.33 0.05 -18.19
CA GLY A 321 -7.09 1.49 -18.06
C GLY A 321 -8.04 2.34 -18.92
N TRP A 322 -8.26 1.94 -20.18
CA TRP A 322 -9.20 2.61 -21.08
C TRP A 322 -10.66 2.51 -20.62
N LEU A 323 -11.08 1.35 -20.11
CA LEU A 323 -12.42 1.16 -19.55
C LEU A 323 -12.69 2.13 -18.39
N MET A 324 -11.73 2.26 -17.48
CA MET A 324 -11.79 3.25 -16.39
C MET A 324 -11.80 4.67 -16.96
N ALA A 325 -10.93 4.96 -17.93
CA ALA A 325 -10.81 6.29 -18.52
C ALA A 325 -12.11 6.76 -19.17
N MET A 326 -12.83 5.89 -19.88
CA MET A 326 -14.11 6.25 -20.49
C MET A 326 -15.18 6.59 -19.45
N HIS A 327 -15.18 5.93 -18.29
CA HIS A 327 -16.07 6.28 -17.19
C HIS A 327 -15.75 7.67 -16.63
N PHE A 328 -14.48 7.96 -16.34
CA PHE A 328 -14.05 9.26 -15.83
C PHE A 328 -14.17 10.38 -16.87
N LEU A 329 -14.04 10.08 -18.16
CA LEU A 329 -14.27 11.05 -19.23
C LEU A 329 -15.74 11.51 -19.24
N LYS A 330 -16.68 10.59 -18.98
CA LYS A 330 -18.10 10.91 -18.79
C LYS A 330 -18.33 11.77 -17.54
N ALA A 331 -17.63 11.47 -16.44
CA ALA A 331 -17.68 12.30 -15.24
C ALA A 331 -17.08 13.70 -15.46
N LEU A 332 -16.01 13.80 -16.25
CA LEU A 332 -15.35 15.06 -16.62
C LEU A 332 -16.25 15.95 -17.49
N GLU A 333 -16.94 15.37 -18.47
CA GLU A 333 -17.97 16.07 -19.24
C GLU A 333 -19.05 16.64 -18.31
N ARG A 334 -19.54 15.81 -17.39
CA ARG A 334 -20.53 16.22 -16.40
C ARG A 334 -20.00 17.31 -15.44
N ALA A 335 -18.76 17.21 -15.00
CA ALA A 335 -18.12 18.20 -14.14
C ALA A 335 -18.03 19.56 -14.83
N TYR A 336 -17.67 19.56 -16.11
CA TYR A 336 -17.64 20.77 -16.93
C TYR A 336 -19.03 21.41 -17.04
N GLU A 337 -20.08 20.63 -17.31
CA GLU A 337 -21.47 21.13 -17.32
C GLU A 337 -21.87 21.78 -15.99
N LEU A 338 -21.57 21.10 -14.87
CA LEU A 338 -21.86 21.61 -13.52
C LEU A 338 -21.12 22.93 -13.24
N GLN A 339 -19.87 23.05 -13.71
CA GLN A 339 -19.09 24.28 -13.58
C GLN A 339 -19.71 25.43 -14.37
N GLN A 340 -20.23 25.16 -15.58
CA GLN A 340 -20.92 26.18 -16.39
C GLN A 340 -22.25 26.62 -15.76
N SER A 341 -23.00 25.70 -15.14
CA SER A 341 -24.30 26.04 -14.51
C SER A 341 -24.15 26.78 -13.18
N ASN A 342 -23.19 26.40 -12.33
CA ASN A 342 -23.01 27.04 -11.01
C ASN A 342 -22.55 28.50 -11.10
N MET A 343 -22.03 28.94 -12.26
CA MET A 343 -21.73 30.35 -12.51
C MET A 343 -22.99 31.22 -12.70
N GLN A 344 -24.17 30.62 -12.82
CA GLN A 344 -25.42 31.32 -13.13
C GLN A 344 -26.38 31.49 -11.93
N GLY A 345 -26.10 30.92 -10.75
CA GLY A 345 -26.92 31.16 -9.55
C GLY A 345 -26.63 30.23 -8.37
N ASP A 346 -26.62 30.82 -7.15
CA ASP A 346 -26.51 30.24 -5.79
C ASP A 346 -26.00 28.79 -5.68
N SER A 347 -24.70 28.64 -5.38
CA SER A 347 -24.04 27.36 -5.10
C SER A 347 -24.76 26.55 -4.01
N PRO A 348 -25.33 25.37 -4.32
CA PRO A 348 -25.84 24.44 -3.34
C PRO A 348 -24.77 23.42 -2.92
N VAL A 349 -23.49 23.71 -3.15
CA VAL A 349 -22.38 22.89 -2.60
C VAL A 349 -22.31 23.22 -1.10
N GLN A 350 -23.27 22.72 -0.35
CA GLN A 350 -23.19 22.67 1.10
C GLN A 350 -21.91 21.92 1.42
N SER A 351 -20.91 22.64 1.94
CA SER A 351 -19.74 22.05 2.58
C SER A 351 -20.27 21.15 3.68
N LYS A 352 -20.43 19.86 3.39
CA LYS A 352 -20.82 18.89 4.41
C LYS A 352 -19.71 18.96 5.46
N ASN A 353 -20.07 19.32 6.68
CA ASN A 353 -19.17 19.26 7.83
C ASN A 353 -18.47 17.91 7.80
N SER A 354 -17.16 17.93 7.54
CA SER A 354 -16.31 16.75 7.35
C SER A 354 -16.14 15.92 8.62
N ASP A 355 -16.61 16.42 9.77
CA ASP A 355 -16.41 15.81 11.09
C ASP A 355 -17.48 14.81 11.51
N ASN A 356 -18.54 14.61 10.71
CA ASN A 356 -19.55 13.63 11.09
C ASN A 356 -19.04 12.21 10.78
N SER A 357 -18.70 11.44 11.81
CA SER A 357 -18.51 10.00 11.70
C SER A 357 -19.69 9.35 10.95
N VAL A 358 -19.38 8.38 10.09
CA VAL A 358 -20.44 7.69 9.31
C VAL A 358 -21.10 6.65 10.22
N ALA A 359 -22.40 6.82 10.47
CA ALA A 359 -23.21 5.80 11.12
C ALA A 359 -23.64 4.75 10.08
N TYR A 360 -23.15 3.52 10.23
CA TYR A 360 -23.47 2.41 9.36
C TYR A 360 -24.59 1.53 9.93
N GLY A 361 -25.28 0.81 9.06
CA GLY A 361 -26.13 -0.31 9.46
C GLY A 361 -25.31 -1.53 9.89
N LYS A 362 -26.01 -2.59 10.27
CA LYS A 362 -25.40 -3.91 10.52
C LYS A 362 -24.59 -4.36 9.29
N PRO A 363 -23.43 -5.03 9.49
CA PRO A 363 -22.68 -5.64 8.39
C PRO A 363 -23.56 -6.50 7.49
N LEU A 364 -23.47 -6.27 6.18
CA LEU A 364 -24.31 -6.89 5.16
C LEU A 364 -23.76 -8.25 4.71
N SER A 365 -22.48 -8.51 4.93
CA SER A 365 -21.85 -9.74 4.50
C SER A 365 -22.31 -10.94 5.34
N PRO A 366 -22.77 -12.03 4.70
CA PRO A 366 -23.44 -13.15 5.36
C PRO A 366 -22.47 -14.10 6.09
N LYS A 367 -21.16 -13.96 5.85
CA LYS A 367 -20.12 -14.85 6.34
C LYS A 367 -18.96 -14.02 6.86
N VAL A 368 -19.07 -13.58 8.10
CA VAL A 368 -17.89 -13.05 8.78
C VAL A 368 -17.20 -14.22 9.46
N ALA A 369 -15.88 -14.34 9.27
CA ALA A 369 -15.09 -15.34 9.97
C ALA A 369 -15.25 -15.18 11.48
N GLU A 370 -15.28 -16.30 12.21
CA GLU A 370 -15.35 -16.30 13.68
C GLU A 370 -14.07 -15.72 14.26
N ASN A 371 -14.12 -14.42 14.51
CA ASN A 371 -13.12 -13.63 15.22
C ASN A 371 -13.68 -13.17 16.57
N ASP A 372 -12.80 -12.78 17.47
CA ASP A 372 -13.21 -12.11 18.71
C ASP A 372 -13.91 -10.79 18.43
N ARG A 373 -14.75 -10.37 19.38
CA ARG A 373 -15.54 -9.13 19.31
C ARG A 373 -14.68 -7.92 18.93
N ARG A 374 -13.47 -7.79 19.51
CA ARG A 374 -12.54 -6.69 19.23
C ARG A 374 -12.15 -6.57 17.76
N VAL A 375 -11.87 -7.71 17.13
CA VAL A 375 -11.51 -7.76 15.71
C VAL A 375 -12.72 -7.39 14.85
N MET A 376 -13.91 -7.82 15.26
CA MET A 376 -15.16 -7.46 14.58
C MET A 376 -15.45 -5.97 14.68
N GLU A 377 -15.18 -5.36 15.83
CA GLU A 377 -15.32 -3.92 16.08
C GLU A 377 -14.33 -3.13 15.22
N VAL A 378 -13.06 -3.55 15.14
CA VAL A 378 -12.09 -2.89 14.24
C VAL A 378 -12.47 -3.07 12.76
N LEU A 379 -12.98 -4.22 12.35
CA LEU A 379 -13.33 -4.44 10.93
C LEU A 379 -14.63 -3.75 10.50
N TYR A 380 -15.63 -3.70 11.38
CA TYR A 380 -17.00 -3.32 11.01
C TYR A 380 -17.59 -2.18 11.84
N GLY A 381 -16.89 -1.73 12.87
CA GLY A 381 -17.33 -0.71 13.80
C GLY A 381 -18.00 -1.26 15.07
N HIS A 382 -18.14 -0.36 16.03
CA HIS A 382 -18.79 -0.58 17.32
C HIS A 382 -20.29 -0.43 17.20
N LYS A 383 -21.02 -1.44 17.66
CA LYS A 383 -22.48 -1.39 17.71
C LYS A 383 -22.93 -0.42 18.81
N LYS A 384 -23.71 0.58 18.45
CA LYS A 384 -24.39 1.51 19.36
C LYS A 384 -25.74 0.95 19.83
N ASP A 385 -26.31 1.57 20.86
CA ASP A 385 -27.58 1.13 21.46
C ASP A 385 -28.76 1.19 20.48
N ASN A 386 -28.75 2.14 19.53
CA ASN A 386 -29.74 2.27 18.46
C ASN A 386 -29.57 1.22 17.34
N GLY A 387 -28.56 0.37 17.41
CA GLY A 387 -28.24 -0.67 16.41
C GLY A 387 -27.38 -0.20 15.26
N GLU A 388 -27.01 1.09 15.20
CA GLU A 388 -26.02 1.60 14.25
C GLU A 388 -24.61 1.17 14.64
N TYR A 389 -23.69 1.27 13.69
CA TYR A 389 -22.30 0.92 13.83
C TYR A 389 -21.44 2.14 13.52
N THR A 390 -20.48 2.45 14.38
CA THR A 390 -19.49 3.51 14.13
C THR A 390 -18.09 2.92 14.09
N VAL A 391 -17.32 3.22 13.07
CA VAL A 391 -15.92 2.82 13.00
C VAL A 391 -15.10 3.80 13.84
N GLY A 392 -14.27 3.29 14.76
CA GLY A 392 -13.39 4.14 15.56
C GLY A 392 -12.21 4.67 14.74
N ASP A 393 -11.52 5.65 15.31
CA ASP A 393 -10.36 6.25 14.65
C ASP A 393 -9.16 5.29 14.75
N LEU A 394 -8.68 4.85 13.59
CA LEU A 394 -7.54 3.97 13.48
C LEU A 394 -6.28 4.77 13.17
N SER A 395 -5.23 4.46 13.90
CA SER A 395 -3.88 4.84 13.56
C SER A 395 -3.11 3.59 13.13
N CYS A 396 -2.29 3.74 12.09
CA CYS A 396 -1.41 2.68 11.63
C CYS A 396 0.00 3.22 11.38
N ARG A 397 0.98 2.34 11.60
CA ARG A 397 2.36 2.51 11.14
C ARG A 397 2.82 1.26 10.42
N THR A 398 3.40 1.44 9.24
CA THR A 398 3.98 0.36 8.43
C THR A 398 5.21 0.86 7.69
N SER A 399 6.18 -0.01 7.44
CA SER A 399 7.33 0.32 6.59
C SER A 399 7.17 -0.21 5.16
N PHE A 400 6.00 -0.75 4.82
CA PHE A 400 5.73 -1.17 3.45
C PHE A 400 5.80 0.02 2.49
N LEU A 401 6.34 -0.26 1.31
CA LEU A 401 6.40 0.68 0.20
C LEU A 401 5.45 0.25 -0.91
N PRO A 402 4.93 1.21 -1.70
CA PRO A 402 5.19 2.65 -1.58
C PRO A 402 4.49 3.30 -0.38
N ALA A 403 5.05 4.41 0.09
CA ALA A 403 4.51 5.22 1.17
C ALA A 403 4.29 6.66 0.67
N THR A 404 3.11 7.21 0.91
CA THR A 404 2.82 8.63 0.68
C THR A 404 3.16 9.48 1.91
N ASP A 405 3.13 8.89 3.10
CA ASP A 405 3.46 9.55 4.36
C ASP A 405 4.66 8.87 5.03
N ASN A 406 5.85 9.43 4.82
CA ASN A 406 7.08 8.91 5.42
C ASN A 406 7.18 9.17 6.93
N SER A 407 6.29 9.98 7.52
CA SER A 407 6.22 10.16 8.97
C SER A 407 5.47 9.02 9.67
N LYS A 408 4.63 8.29 8.93
CA LYS A 408 3.80 7.18 9.44
C LYS A 408 4.44 5.79 9.24
N VAL A 409 5.76 5.69 9.39
CA VAL A 409 6.51 4.44 9.26
C VAL A 409 6.70 3.69 10.59
N LEU A 410 6.98 2.38 10.57
CA LEU A 410 7.20 1.62 11.84
C LEU A 410 8.30 2.22 12.74
N PRO A 411 9.48 2.64 12.22
CA PRO A 411 10.50 3.28 13.04
C PRO A 411 10.01 4.53 13.78
N SER A 412 8.96 5.22 13.33
CA SER A 412 8.43 6.39 14.05
C SER A 412 7.68 6.03 15.34
N LEU A 413 7.45 4.73 15.62
CA LEU A 413 6.98 4.24 16.93
C LEU A 413 8.10 3.72 17.81
N THR A 414 9.30 3.51 17.28
CA THR A 414 10.33 2.73 17.96
C THR A 414 11.13 3.58 18.92
N VAL A 415 10.95 3.32 20.22
CA VAL A 415 11.66 3.99 21.32
C VAL A 415 13.06 3.42 21.52
N SER A 416 13.23 2.09 21.47
CA SER A 416 14.52 1.41 21.65
C SER A 416 14.45 -0.08 21.31
N GLY A 417 15.60 -0.76 21.32
CA GLY A 417 15.70 -2.18 20.94
C GLY A 417 15.77 -2.41 19.44
N PHE A 418 16.06 -1.36 18.68
CA PHE A 418 16.19 -1.34 17.24
C PHE A 418 17.57 -0.85 16.85
N VAL A 419 18.17 -1.54 15.88
CA VAL A 419 19.47 -1.16 15.33
C VAL A 419 19.21 -0.23 14.15
N GLU A 420 19.41 1.07 14.39
CA GLU A 420 19.51 2.05 13.30
C GLU A 420 20.79 1.75 12.52
N GLY A 421 20.64 1.33 11.26
CA GLY A 421 21.77 1.13 10.37
C GLY A 421 21.43 1.55 8.96
N ASP A 422 22.30 2.37 8.36
CA ASP A 422 22.29 2.77 6.94
C ASP A 422 22.61 1.60 5.99
N LEU A 423 22.35 0.37 6.43
CA LEU A 423 22.62 -0.81 5.64
C LEU A 423 21.56 -0.92 4.56
N ASP A 424 22.01 -0.99 3.31
CA ASP A 424 21.17 -1.34 2.17
C ASP A 424 20.30 -2.56 2.51
N ILE A 425 18.98 -2.39 2.39
CA ILE A 425 17.96 -3.41 2.67
C ILE A 425 18.13 -4.63 1.74
N MET A 426 18.82 -4.43 0.62
CA MET A 426 19.18 -5.47 -0.34
C MET A 426 20.39 -6.30 0.10
N ILE A 427 20.98 -6.06 1.27
CA ILE A 427 22.06 -6.87 1.86
C ILE A 427 21.51 -7.77 2.96
N ASP A 428 21.86 -9.06 2.88
CA ASP A 428 21.46 -10.07 3.86
C ASP A 428 21.98 -9.74 5.27
N ARG A 429 21.08 -9.75 6.26
CA ARG A 429 21.42 -9.54 7.67
C ARG A 429 21.99 -10.83 8.29
N THR A 430 23.12 -10.71 8.98
CA THR A 430 23.80 -11.79 9.73
C THR A 430 23.23 -11.91 11.15
N ASP A 431 23.54 -13.01 11.84
CA ASP A 431 23.10 -13.20 13.24
C ASP A 431 23.67 -12.12 14.19
N ASP A 432 24.84 -11.55 13.88
CA ASP A 432 25.43 -10.50 14.70
C ASP A 432 24.61 -9.20 14.66
N HIS A 433 24.08 -8.81 13.49
CA HIS A 433 23.15 -7.66 13.43
C HIS A 433 21.91 -7.89 14.30
N TYR A 434 21.40 -9.13 14.36
CA TYR A 434 20.25 -9.46 15.18
C TYR A 434 20.56 -9.50 16.68
N LYS A 435 21.83 -9.70 17.09
CA LYS A 435 22.23 -9.62 18.52
C LYS A 435 22.35 -8.18 19.01
N GLU A 436 22.53 -7.23 18.10
CA GLU A 436 22.56 -5.80 18.43
C GLU A 436 21.15 -5.25 18.70
N GLY A 437 20.11 -5.91 18.16
CA GLY A 437 18.71 -5.55 18.36
C GLY A 437 17.81 -6.04 17.24
N TRP A 438 16.59 -5.52 17.19
CA TRP A 438 15.69 -5.72 16.06
C TRP A 438 16.20 -4.95 14.84
N VAL A 439 16.03 -5.52 13.64
CA VAL A 439 16.58 -4.94 12.41
C VAL A 439 15.48 -4.65 11.40
N LEU A 440 15.60 -3.54 10.68
CA LEU A 440 14.73 -3.26 9.54
C LEU A 440 15.24 -4.09 8.35
N ASP A 441 14.41 -4.99 7.84
CA ASP A 441 14.79 -5.89 6.76
C ASP A 441 13.63 -6.23 5.81
N VAL A 442 13.94 -6.96 4.74
CA VAL A 442 12.99 -7.71 3.90
C VAL A 442 13.32 -9.19 3.96
N SER A 443 12.35 -10.07 3.71
CA SER A 443 12.70 -11.49 3.63
C SER A 443 13.59 -11.81 2.45
N LYS A 444 14.27 -12.94 2.59
CA LYS A 444 15.08 -13.54 1.52
C LYS A 444 14.30 -13.68 0.21
N VAL A 445 13.03 -14.09 0.26
CA VAL A 445 12.21 -14.28 -0.96
C VAL A 445 11.93 -12.94 -1.65
N GLU A 446 11.59 -11.91 -0.89
CA GLU A 446 11.39 -10.55 -1.41
C GLU A 446 12.69 -10.02 -2.02
N ARG A 447 13.79 -10.10 -1.27
CA ARG A 447 15.13 -9.66 -1.71
C ARG A 447 15.58 -10.34 -3.00
N ASP A 448 15.48 -11.67 -3.05
CA ASP A 448 15.85 -12.46 -4.22
C ASP A 448 14.98 -12.10 -5.44
N THR A 449 13.70 -11.81 -5.20
CA THR A 449 12.77 -11.39 -6.26
C THR A 449 13.15 -10.02 -6.81
N LYS A 450 13.47 -9.06 -5.94
CA LYS A 450 13.90 -7.71 -6.33
C LYS A 450 15.24 -7.73 -7.07
N ARG A 451 16.23 -8.49 -6.58
CA ARG A 451 17.50 -8.70 -7.29
C ARG A 451 17.29 -9.28 -8.71
N LYS A 452 16.35 -10.22 -8.89
CA LYS A 452 16.01 -10.78 -10.21
C LYS A 452 15.34 -9.75 -11.15
N VAL A 453 14.52 -8.86 -10.61
CA VAL A 453 13.94 -7.75 -11.38
C VAL A 453 15.04 -6.77 -11.83
N GLU A 454 15.96 -6.41 -10.94
CA GLU A 454 17.10 -5.54 -11.28
C GLU A 454 18.02 -6.17 -12.33
N GLN A 455 18.27 -7.48 -12.24
CA GLN A 455 19.07 -8.21 -13.24
C GLN A 455 18.50 -8.17 -14.66
N CYS A 456 17.20 -7.88 -14.82
CA CYS A 456 16.58 -7.74 -16.13
C CYS A 456 16.37 -6.28 -16.57
N GLY A 457 17.06 -5.33 -15.92
CA GLY A 457 17.04 -3.89 -16.23
C GLY A 457 16.07 -3.07 -15.38
N GLY A 458 15.46 -3.69 -14.36
CA GLY A 458 14.41 -3.07 -13.57
C GLY A 458 13.08 -3.00 -14.33
N LEU A 459 11.96 -3.08 -13.60
CA LEU A 459 10.62 -2.90 -14.17
C LEU A 459 9.90 -1.66 -13.62
N GLY A 460 10.57 -0.87 -12.77
CA GLY A 460 10.01 0.32 -12.13
C GLY A 460 9.11 0.05 -10.92
N TYR A 461 9.01 -1.21 -10.46
CA TYR A 461 8.18 -1.54 -9.29
C TYR A 461 8.77 -0.95 -8.01
N ILE A 462 7.97 -0.18 -7.30
CA ILE A 462 8.32 0.45 -6.02
C ILE A 462 7.87 -0.37 -4.80
N ASP A 463 7.05 -1.42 -5.01
CA ASP A 463 6.42 -2.18 -3.92
C ASP A 463 7.47 -2.94 -3.08
N MET A 464 7.50 -2.78 -1.76
CA MET A 464 8.46 -3.50 -0.91
C MET A 464 7.89 -3.78 0.47
N LYS A 465 8.12 -5.00 0.97
CA LYS A 465 7.60 -5.46 2.26
C LYS A 465 8.63 -5.32 3.37
N ILE A 466 8.99 -4.08 3.68
CA ILE A 466 9.95 -3.80 4.76
C ILE A 466 9.27 -4.04 6.11
N ALA A 467 9.93 -4.75 7.02
CA ALA A 467 9.44 -5.04 8.36
C ALA A 467 10.58 -5.02 9.38
N LEU A 468 10.22 -4.91 10.66
CA LEU A 468 11.17 -5.11 11.76
C LEU A 468 11.28 -6.61 12.05
N TYR A 469 12.48 -7.17 11.96
CA TYR A 469 12.75 -8.58 12.24
C TYR A 469 13.54 -8.72 13.54
N GLY A 470 13.18 -9.72 14.34
CA GLY A 470 13.81 -10.01 15.63
C GLY A 470 13.88 -11.51 15.93
N ILE A 471 14.96 -11.89 16.61
CA ILE A 471 15.16 -13.21 17.22
C ILE A 471 15.30 -13.02 18.74
N PRO A 472 15.39 -14.09 19.55
CA PRO A 472 15.49 -13.97 21.00
C PRO A 472 16.65 -13.07 21.46
N ASP A 473 17.80 -13.21 20.80
CA ASP A 473 19.00 -12.43 21.09
C ASP A 473 18.86 -10.95 20.71
N SER A 474 17.86 -10.57 19.91
CA SER A 474 17.53 -9.16 19.61
C SER A 474 16.98 -8.41 20.83
N GLY A 475 16.66 -9.13 21.90
CA GLY A 475 16.11 -8.55 23.10
C GLY A 475 14.74 -7.92 22.87
N LYS A 476 14.44 -6.92 23.71
CA LYS A 476 13.14 -6.27 23.75
C LYS A 476 13.08 -5.10 22.77
N LEU A 477 12.10 -5.10 21.88
CA LEU A 477 11.70 -3.94 21.07
C LEU A 477 10.64 -3.15 21.84
N ARG A 478 10.89 -1.86 22.09
CA ARG A 478 9.92 -0.98 22.75
C ARG A 478 9.32 -0.01 21.74
N LEU A 479 8.01 -0.02 21.66
CA LEU A 479 7.21 0.90 20.86
C LEU A 479 6.44 1.87 21.77
N TRP A 480 6.17 3.07 21.29
CA TRP A 480 5.25 4.03 21.91
C TRP A 480 4.19 4.43 20.90
N LEU A 481 2.94 4.03 21.15
CA LEU A 481 1.79 4.29 20.27
C LEU A 481 1.15 5.63 20.68
N PRO A 482 1.25 6.69 19.87
CA PRO A 482 0.66 7.99 20.22
C PRO A 482 -0.87 7.91 20.25
N TYR A 483 -1.49 8.63 21.19
CA TYR A 483 -2.90 9.00 21.09
C TYR A 483 -2.99 10.23 20.17
N GLU A 484 -3.66 10.08 19.03
CA GLU A 484 -3.83 11.12 18.02
C GLU A 484 -5.23 11.76 18.06
N GLY A 485 -6.09 11.33 19.00
CA GLY A 485 -7.42 11.85 19.24
C GLY A 485 -7.39 13.20 19.97
N SER A 486 -8.54 13.87 19.98
CA SER A 486 -8.68 15.20 20.58
C SER A 486 -9.05 15.18 22.07
N ALA A 487 -9.50 14.03 22.60
CA ALA A 487 -9.96 13.94 23.97
C ALA A 487 -8.79 13.92 24.97
N THR A 488 -8.99 14.59 26.10
CA THR A 488 -8.06 14.55 27.23
C THR A 488 -8.72 13.84 28.40
N TYR A 489 -8.08 12.82 28.94
CA TYR A 489 -8.55 12.11 30.13
C TYR A 489 -7.60 12.36 31.31
N ASP A 490 -8.16 12.54 32.50
CA ASP A 490 -7.38 12.69 33.74
C ASP A 490 -6.87 11.33 34.28
N GLU A 491 -7.25 10.22 33.64
CA GLU A 491 -6.93 8.86 34.08
C GLU A 491 -5.80 8.25 33.24
N ASN A 492 -4.82 7.65 33.92
CA ASN A 492 -3.74 6.91 33.26
C ASN A 492 -4.14 5.51 32.78
N ASN A 493 -5.42 5.12 32.82
CA ASN A 493 -5.87 3.79 32.39
C ASN A 493 -5.90 3.67 30.87
N ALA A 494 -5.09 2.78 30.28
CA ALA A 494 -4.97 2.63 28.84
C ALA A 494 -6.31 2.38 28.12
N LYS A 495 -7.27 1.68 28.73
CA LYS A 495 -8.58 1.39 28.12
C LYS A 495 -9.49 2.59 27.93
N LYS A 496 -9.15 3.74 28.53
CA LYS A 496 -9.86 5.01 28.31
C LYS A 496 -9.35 5.77 27.09
N TRP A 497 -8.18 5.37 26.57
CA TRP A 497 -7.49 6.04 25.47
C TRP A 497 -7.43 5.15 24.23
N PHE A 498 -7.33 3.83 24.42
CA PHE A 498 -7.13 2.85 23.37
C PHE A 498 -8.12 1.70 23.54
N GLU A 499 -8.69 1.24 22.44
CA GLU A 499 -9.66 0.15 22.44
C GLU A 499 -9.03 -1.16 21.97
N ASN A 500 -8.29 -1.10 20.86
CA ASN A 500 -7.77 -2.27 20.17
C ASN A 500 -6.33 -2.06 19.70
N ILE A 501 -5.55 -3.14 19.72
CA ILE A 501 -4.20 -3.19 19.15
C ILE A 501 -4.14 -4.41 18.23
N ILE A 502 -3.66 -4.20 16.99
CA ILE A 502 -3.39 -5.25 16.01
C ILE A 502 -1.92 -5.17 15.62
N ILE A 503 -1.25 -6.32 15.65
CA ILE A 503 0.13 -6.48 15.22
C ILE A 503 0.16 -7.47 14.08
N CYS A 504 0.81 -7.11 12.99
CA CYS A 504 0.93 -7.96 11.81
C CYS A 504 2.38 -8.27 11.46
N GLU A 505 2.60 -9.46 10.91
CA GLU A 505 3.86 -9.87 10.30
C GLU A 505 3.86 -9.61 8.79
N ALA A 506 5.03 -9.66 8.15
CA ALA A 506 5.12 -9.47 6.70
C ALA A 506 4.42 -10.61 5.95
N ASN A 507 3.61 -10.27 4.94
CA ASN A 507 2.90 -11.26 4.13
C ASN A 507 3.87 -11.94 3.14
N GLU A 508 4.50 -13.02 3.58
CA GLU A 508 5.47 -13.76 2.78
C GLU A 508 5.31 -15.27 2.94
N LYS A 509 5.91 -16.03 2.02
CA LYS A 509 5.93 -17.49 2.13
C LYS A 509 6.95 -17.89 3.20
N ARG A 510 6.47 -18.52 4.27
CA ARG A 510 7.27 -18.94 5.42
C ARG A 510 7.14 -20.45 5.66
N SER A 511 8.11 -21.03 6.36
CA SER A 511 8.03 -22.42 6.79
C SER A 511 7.07 -22.58 7.98
N ASP A 512 6.66 -23.81 8.30
CA ASP A 512 5.84 -24.09 9.49
C ASP A 512 6.59 -23.86 10.81
N LYS A 513 7.94 -23.79 10.74
CA LYS A 513 8.83 -23.49 11.86
C LYS A 513 9.03 -21.99 12.08
N ALA A 514 8.67 -21.16 11.11
CA ALA A 514 8.80 -19.72 11.25
C ALA A 514 7.96 -19.21 12.43
N CYS A 515 8.41 -18.11 13.02
CA CYS A 515 7.72 -17.47 14.14
C CYS A 515 6.22 -17.33 13.89
N LYS A 516 5.41 -17.67 14.89
CA LYS A 516 3.96 -17.45 14.93
C LYS A 516 3.68 -16.43 16.02
N LEU A 517 3.17 -15.25 15.64
CA LEU A 517 3.03 -14.11 16.57
C LEU A 517 2.32 -14.46 17.89
N ASN A 518 1.23 -15.23 17.84
CA ASN A 518 0.47 -15.60 19.04
C ASN A 518 1.16 -16.61 19.97
N ARG A 519 2.21 -17.30 19.50
CA ARG A 519 2.91 -18.34 20.27
C ARG A 519 4.31 -17.89 20.65
N ASP A 520 5.02 -17.34 19.67
CA ASP A 520 6.46 -17.14 19.69
C ASP A 520 6.85 -15.68 19.96
N LEU A 521 5.89 -14.77 20.13
CA LEU A 521 6.09 -13.39 20.57
C LEU A 521 5.49 -13.21 21.98
N THR A 522 6.24 -12.63 22.90
CA THR A 522 5.71 -12.07 24.15
C THR A 522 5.42 -10.60 23.92
N VAL A 523 4.24 -10.16 24.38
CA VAL A 523 3.78 -8.78 24.26
C VAL A 523 3.42 -8.26 25.64
N ALA A 524 3.92 -7.08 26.00
CA ALA A 524 3.47 -6.35 27.18
C ALA A 524 2.95 -4.97 26.78
N VAL A 525 1.80 -4.57 27.32
CA VAL A 525 1.08 -3.34 26.98
C VAL A 525 0.91 -2.50 28.25
N GLY A 526 1.39 -1.26 28.21
CA GLY A 526 1.30 -0.34 29.36
C GLY A 526 1.98 -0.86 30.63
N GLY A 527 3.03 -1.68 30.48
CA GLY A 527 3.77 -2.30 31.58
C GLY A 527 3.30 -3.69 32.00
N GLU A 528 2.24 -4.22 31.38
CA GLU A 528 1.57 -5.45 31.80
C GLU A 528 1.65 -6.52 30.70
N GLU A 529 2.05 -7.74 31.05
CA GLU A 529 2.15 -8.84 30.08
C GLU A 529 0.75 -9.26 29.58
N VAL A 530 0.62 -9.44 28.26
CA VAL A 530 -0.65 -9.79 27.61
C VAL A 530 -0.74 -11.29 27.42
N SER A 531 -1.70 -11.93 28.10
CA SER A 531 -1.98 -13.35 27.95
C SER A 531 -2.94 -13.68 26.79
N ASP A 532 -3.73 -12.70 26.36
CA ASP A 532 -4.77 -12.87 25.34
C ASP A 532 -4.33 -12.24 24.01
N ILE A 533 -3.71 -13.08 23.17
CA ILE A 533 -3.26 -12.75 21.82
C ILE A 533 -3.95 -13.70 20.84
N GLN A 534 -4.82 -13.14 19.99
CA GLN A 534 -5.69 -13.94 19.12
C GLN A 534 -5.39 -13.69 17.65
N GLN A 535 -5.28 -14.76 16.86
CA GLN A 535 -5.09 -14.63 15.42
C GLN A 535 -6.35 -14.08 14.74
N ILE A 536 -6.15 -13.18 13.78
CA ILE A 536 -7.22 -12.63 12.95
C ILE A 536 -7.44 -13.57 11.76
N LYS A 537 -8.68 -14.05 11.61
CA LYS A 537 -9.10 -14.99 10.56
C LYS A 537 -9.90 -14.28 9.48
N GLY A 538 -9.83 -14.81 8.25
CA GLY A 538 -10.58 -14.34 7.09
C GLY A 538 -10.05 -13.05 6.45
N ALA A 539 -9.87 -11.97 7.21
CA ALA A 539 -9.46 -10.66 6.66
C ALA A 539 -7.94 -10.51 6.46
N ALA A 540 -7.15 -11.07 7.39
CA ALA A 540 -5.69 -10.91 7.44
C ALA A 540 -4.93 -12.21 7.12
N GLU A 541 -5.40 -12.94 6.12
CA GLU A 541 -4.82 -14.22 5.72
C GLU A 541 -4.06 -14.12 4.39
N TYR A 542 -2.87 -14.70 4.37
CA TYR A 542 -2.06 -14.85 3.16
C TYR A 542 -1.64 -16.30 2.99
N LEU A 543 -1.99 -16.91 1.86
CA LEU A 543 -1.73 -18.33 1.59
C LEU A 543 -2.22 -19.25 2.74
N LYS A 544 -3.41 -18.95 3.30
CA LYS A 544 -4.03 -19.64 4.45
C LYS A 544 -3.32 -19.46 5.79
N ARG A 545 -2.29 -18.62 5.86
CA ARG A 545 -1.60 -18.26 7.10
C ARG A 545 -2.19 -16.95 7.63
N GLN A 546 -2.60 -16.94 8.89
CA GLN A 546 -3.00 -15.72 9.60
C GLN A 546 -1.75 -14.87 9.83
N THR A 547 -1.76 -13.63 9.33
CA THR A 547 -0.61 -12.72 9.38
C THR A 547 -0.74 -11.63 10.42
N CYS A 548 -1.89 -11.53 11.08
CA CYS A 548 -2.14 -10.55 12.13
C CYS A 548 -2.68 -11.20 13.40
N VAL A 549 -2.39 -10.56 14.53
CA VAL A 549 -2.97 -10.88 15.83
C VAL A 549 -3.60 -9.64 16.46
N SER A 550 -4.74 -9.83 17.12
CA SER A 550 -5.30 -8.86 18.05
C SER A 550 -4.68 -9.07 19.43
N VAL A 551 -4.24 -7.98 20.05
CA VAL A 551 -3.58 -7.95 21.35
C VAL A 551 -4.51 -7.25 22.34
N ALA A 552 -4.86 -7.94 23.43
CA ALA A 552 -5.68 -7.33 24.49
C ALA A 552 -4.92 -6.22 25.20
N ILE A 553 -5.65 -5.15 25.57
CA ILE A 553 -5.16 -4.15 26.52
C ILE A 553 -5.51 -4.65 27.92
N PRO A 554 -4.53 -4.97 28.79
CA PRO A 554 -4.80 -5.39 30.16
C PRO A 554 -5.56 -4.31 30.95
N GLY A 555 -6.36 -4.70 31.95
CA GLY A 555 -7.17 -3.74 32.73
C GLY A 555 -6.34 -2.78 33.59
N ASN A 556 -5.11 -3.17 33.93
CA ASN A 556 -4.13 -2.42 34.70
C ASN A 556 -3.07 -1.74 33.82
N ALA A 557 -3.13 -1.89 32.50
CA ALA A 557 -2.21 -1.22 31.58
C ALA A 557 -2.37 0.30 31.67
N LYS A 558 -1.25 1.02 31.59
CA LYS A 558 -1.21 2.48 31.72
C LYS A 558 -0.75 3.17 30.46
N VAL A 559 -1.35 4.32 30.16
CA VAL A 559 -0.76 5.30 29.24
C VAL A 559 0.47 5.96 29.88
N THR A 560 1.38 6.44 29.06
CA THR A 560 2.64 7.06 29.45
C THR A 560 2.80 8.39 28.71
N PRO A 561 2.91 9.53 29.44
CA PRO A 561 3.27 10.81 28.83
C PRO A 561 4.63 10.71 28.14
N LEU A 562 4.80 11.38 26.99
CA LEU A 562 6.02 11.34 26.19
C LEU A 562 7.29 11.69 27.00
N GLY A 563 7.23 12.71 27.87
CA GLY A 563 8.33 13.10 28.75
C GLY A 563 8.73 12.03 29.78
N SER A 564 7.83 11.08 30.07
CA SER A 564 8.05 9.95 30.97
C SER A 564 8.48 8.67 30.25
N VAL A 565 8.50 8.66 28.92
CA VAL A 565 8.96 7.50 28.15
C VAL A 565 10.46 7.25 28.41
N ARG A 566 10.82 5.98 28.58
CA ARG A 566 12.18 5.51 28.78
C ARG A 566 12.50 4.39 27.82
N SER A 567 13.75 4.33 27.36
CA SER A 567 14.28 3.19 26.61
C SER A 567 14.30 1.90 27.45
N THR A 568 14.55 0.77 26.81
CA THR A 568 14.59 -0.55 27.46
C THR A 568 15.68 -0.70 28.52
N ASP A 569 16.74 0.13 28.45
CA ASP A 569 17.80 0.26 29.46
C ASP A 569 17.51 1.31 30.55
N GLY A 570 16.32 1.93 30.51
CA GLY A 570 15.85 2.89 31.51
C GLY A 570 16.27 4.34 31.27
N ARG A 571 17.02 4.65 30.22
CA ARG A 571 17.41 6.04 29.91
C ARG A 571 16.21 6.86 29.39
N PRO A 572 16.18 8.17 29.67
CA PRO A 572 15.22 9.08 29.03
C PRO A 572 15.50 9.19 27.53
N LEU A 573 14.45 9.45 26.74
CA LEU A 573 14.58 9.75 25.31
C LEU A 573 15.43 11.00 25.08
N SER A 574 16.24 10.97 24.02
CA SER A 574 16.92 12.17 23.53
C SER A 574 15.90 13.17 22.96
N LEU A 575 16.29 14.45 22.82
CA LEU A 575 15.39 15.47 22.24
C LEU A 575 15.00 15.11 20.79
N SER A 576 15.97 14.66 19.98
CA SER A 576 15.73 14.23 18.61
C SER A 576 14.81 13.01 18.51
N ASP A 577 14.85 12.11 19.50
CA ASP A 577 13.92 10.98 19.51
C ASP A 577 12.52 11.43 19.91
N LYS A 578 12.39 12.33 20.89
CA LYS A 578 11.09 12.91 21.26
C LYS A 578 10.39 13.59 20.09
N GLU A 579 11.14 14.35 19.29
CA GLU A 579 10.63 15.03 18.08
C GLU A 579 10.02 14.07 17.05
N LYS A 580 10.42 12.79 17.03
CA LYS A 580 9.81 11.75 16.17
C LYS A 580 8.38 11.39 16.61
N PHE A 581 8.08 11.52 17.91
CA PHE A 581 6.84 11.04 18.53
C PHE A 581 5.81 12.13 18.75
N GLY A 582 6.25 13.37 18.97
CA GLY A 582 5.38 14.48 19.33
C GLY A 582 6.18 15.73 19.63
N ARG A 583 5.47 16.81 19.97
CA ARG A 583 6.11 18.10 20.31
C ARG A 583 6.00 18.43 21.79
N ASN A 584 5.11 17.78 22.52
CA ASN A 584 4.83 18.11 23.90
C ASN A 584 5.13 16.90 24.81
N ASP A 585 5.87 17.14 25.90
CA ASP A 585 6.18 16.10 26.89
C ASP A 585 4.92 15.53 27.57
N ASN A 586 3.79 16.23 27.48
CA ASN A 586 2.49 15.80 27.98
C ASN A 586 1.68 14.99 26.95
N ASP A 587 2.15 14.84 25.71
CA ASP A 587 1.48 13.99 24.72
C ASP A 587 1.38 12.56 25.27
N MET A 588 0.18 11.99 25.25
CA MET A 588 -0.09 10.69 25.84
C MET A 588 0.06 9.59 24.79
N GLY A 589 0.59 8.44 25.22
CA GLY A 589 0.67 7.27 24.36
C GLY A 589 0.77 5.97 25.15
N LEU A 590 0.79 4.85 24.45
CA LEU A 590 0.80 3.52 25.04
C LEU A 590 2.12 2.81 24.72
N ILE A 591 2.85 2.40 25.77
CA ILE A 591 4.05 1.59 25.58
C ILE A 591 3.65 0.16 25.23
N VAL A 592 4.26 -0.38 24.18
CA VAL A 592 4.15 -1.79 23.79
C VAL A 592 5.54 -2.39 23.67
N ASP A 593 5.85 -3.34 24.54
CA ASP A 593 7.11 -4.09 24.53
C ASP A 593 6.91 -5.44 23.81
N LEU A 594 7.77 -5.74 22.84
CA LEU A 594 7.77 -6.98 22.07
C LEU A 594 9.06 -7.76 22.31
N THR A 595 8.97 -9.07 22.52
CA THR A 595 10.16 -9.94 22.69
C THR A 595 9.93 -11.29 22.01
N ALA A 596 10.86 -11.69 21.14
CA ALA A 596 10.80 -13.00 20.48
C ALA A 596 11.21 -14.11 21.47
N LYS A 597 10.49 -15.23 21.48
CA LYS A 597 10.77 -16.38 22.36
C LYS A 597 11.86 -17.28 21.78
N SER A 598 12.58 -17.97 22.67
CA SER A 598 13.77 -18.80 22.39
C SER A 598 13.61 -19.89 21.32
N THR A 599 12.38 -20.22 20.93
CA THR A 599 12.06 -21.19 19.89
C THR A 599 12.32 -20.70 18.47
N VAL A 600 12.60 -19.41 18.26
CA VAL A 600 12.73 -18.78 16.95
C VAL A 600 14.18 -18.55 16.58
N THR A 601 14.57 -18.91 15.36
CA THR A 601 15.88 -18.60 14.78
C THR A 601 15.72 -17.79 13.49
N ARG A 602 16.79 -17.11 13.05
CA ARG A 602 16.80 -16.42 11.75
C ARG A 602 16.56 -17.38 10.59
N GLN A 603 17.13 -18.59 10.66
CA GLN A 603 17.04 -19.60 9.60
C GLN A 603 15.63 -20.20 9.48
N ASP A 604 14.99 -20.46 10.62
CA ASP A 604 13.62 -21.01 10.64
C ASP A 604 12.56 -19.94 10.30
N GLY A 605 12.91 -18.68 10.54
CA GLY A 605 12.12 -17.49 10.21
C GLY A 605 11.91 -16.62 11.44
N ALA A 606 12.72 -15.57 11.57
CA ALA A 606 12.65 -14.58 12.66
C ALA A 606 11.23 -14.01 12.86
N CYS A 607 10.87 -13.58 14.07
CA CYS A 607 9.62 -12.84 14.23
C CYS A 607 9.71 -11.55 13.44
N CYS A 608 8.64 -11.14 12.78
CA CYS A 608 8.62 -9.88 12.06
C CYS A 608 7.35 -9.09 12.32
N ILE A 609 7.50 -7.76 12.35
CA ILE A 609 6.45 -6.79 12.57
C ILE A 609 6.43 -5.87 11.36
N SER A 610 5.36 -5.97 10.57
CA SER A 610 5.15 -5.20 9.35
C SER A 610 4.16 -4.06 9.53
N HIS A 611 3.19 -4.22 10.43
CA HIS A 611 2.18 -3.22 10.74
C HIS A 611 1.89 -3.24 12.24
N VAL A 612 1.73 -2.06 12.81
CA VAL A 612 1.12 -1.86 14.12
C VAL A 612 -0.04 -0.92 13.92
N VAL A 613 -1.23 -1.39 14.29
CA VAL A 613 -2.50 -0.68 14.14
C VAL A 613 -3.13 -0.58 15.52
N TRP A 614 -3.66 0.58 15.86
CA TRP A 614 -4.41 0.75 17.09
C TRP A 614 -5.66 1.59 16.86
N GLU A 615 -6.73 1.21 17.55
CA GLU A 615 -7.96 1.97 17.60
C GLU A 615 -7.97 2.83 18.86
N GLN A 616 -8.29 4.10 18.65
CA GLN A 616 -8.36 5.09 19.71
C GLN A 616 -9.77 5.18 20.26
N TYR A 617 -9.89 5.45 21.55
CA TYR A 617 -11.18 5.69 22.18
C TYR A 617 -11.76 7.03 21.67
N SER A 618 -12.90 6.94 20.98
CA SER A 618 -13.65 8.05 20.37
C SER A 618 -14.65 8.69 21.31
#